data_AF-A0A496R6P4-F1
#
_entry.id   AF-A0A496R6P4-F1
#
_cell.length_a   1.000
_cell.length_b   1.000
_cell.length_c   1.000
_cell.angle_alpha   90.00
_cell.angle_beta   90.00
_cell.angle_gamma   90.00
#
_symmetry.space_group_name_H-M   'P 1'
#
loop_
_entity.id
_entity.type
_entity.pdbx_description
1 polymer ?
#
loop_
_entity_poly.entity_id
_entity_poly.type
_entity_poly.pdbx_seq_one_letter_code
_entity_poly.pdbx_strand_id
1 'polypeptide(L)'
;MAKIMDLFEAYSSSEMPRDGGFIITELLDDSSRYARYEVISYGNVKDIYLIDEGILFQADGRKLFVLFEPLNYSAKHVEPAFRDESHRIPYRLNELDVFNTKRQEKLMIAREPVETYSSFTIANETGFNTSYVVYKEESTARTILGFFEQSFWKTLNISRTDAKNACEIIASPLEKVMIPFGIE
;
A
#
# COMPACT_ATOMS: atom_id res chain seq x y z
N MET A 1 -14.40 -13.73 -0.78
CA MET A 1 -13.15 -13.01 -0.46
C MET A 1 -12.53 -12.73 -1.80
N ALA A 2 -12.21 -11.47 -2.08
CA ALA A 2 -11.67 -11.07 -3.37
C ALA A 2 -10.40 -11.86 -3.66
N LYS A 3 -10.24 -12.28 -4.91
CA LYS A 3 -9.01 -12.94 -5.37
C LYS A 3 -7.83 -11.98 -5.16
N ILE A 4 -6.74 -12.51 -4.60
CA ILE A 4 -5.45 -11.84 -4.44
C ILE A 4 -4.39 -12.73 -5.10
N MET A 5 -3.52 -12.13 -5.89
CA MET A 5 -2.43 -12.83 -6.58
C MET A 5 -1.16 -12.00 -6.52
N ASP A 6 -0.01 -12.66 -6.63
CA ASP A 6 1.25 -11.99 -6.94
C ASP A 6 1.10 -11.21 -8.26
N LEU A 7 1.58 -9.96 -8.27
CA LEU A 7 1.37 -9.04 -9.38
C LEU A 7 2.12 -9.49 -10.64
N PHE A 8 3.35 -9.95 -10.49
CA PHE A 8 4.19 -10.35 -11.62
C PHE A 8 3.77 -11.72 -12.17
N GLU A 9 3.33 -12.62 -11.29
CA GLU A 9 2.68 -13.88 -11.68
C GLU A 9 1.40 -13.60 -12.47
N ALA A 10 0.52 -12.71 -11.97
CA ALA A 10 -0.72 -12.35 -12.65
C ALA A 10 -0.45 -11.71 -14.03
N TYR A 11 0.58 -10.87 -14.15
CA TYR A 11 1.01 -10.30 -15.43
C TYR A 11 1.51 -11.39 -16.40
N SER A 12 2.45 -12.23 -15.95
CA SER A 12 3.04 -13.29 -16.80
C SER A 12 2.01 -14.33 -17.26
N SER A 13 1.00 -14.58 -16.43
CA SER A 13 -0.09 -15.52 -16.71
C SER A 13 -1.28 -14.89 -17.45
N SER A 14 -1.18 -13.62 -17.84
CA SER A 14 -2.27 -12.87 -18.51
C SER A 14 -3.57 -12.80 -17.71
N GLU A 15 -3.49 -12.80 -16.37
CA GLU A 15 -4.64 -12.74 -15.46
C GLU A 15 -4.90 -11.33 -14.90
N MET A 16 -4.20 -10.30 -15.38
CA MET A 16 -4.37 -8.93 -14.90
C MET A 16 -5.80 -8.37 -15.13
N PRO A 17 -6.48 -7.83 -14.11
CA PRO A 17 -7.78 -7.17 -14.28
C PRO A 17 -7.62 -5.88 -15.09
N ARG A 18 -8.24 -5.82 -16.27
CA ARG A 18 -8.17 -4.67 -17.19
C ARG A 18 -9.30 -3.65 -16.99
N ASP A 19 -10.37 -4.03 -16.30
CA ASP A 19 -11.50 -3.16 -15.94
C ASP A 19 -11.24 -2.34 -14.67
N GLY A 20 -10.10 -2.59 -14.01
CA GLY A 20 -9.67 -1.93 -12.80
C GLY A 20 -9.54 -2.90 -11.63
N GLY A 21 -8.80 -2.48 -10.62
CA GLY A 21 -8.48 -3.33 -9.48
C GLY A 21 -7.70 -2.56 -8.44
N PHE A 22 -7.06 -3.31 -7.55
CA PHE A 22 -6.19 -2.74 -6.53
C PHE A 22 -4.85 -3.43 -6.55
N ILE A 23 -3.80 -2.68 -6.24
CA ILE A 23 -2.46 -3.20 -6.07
C ILE A 23 -2.05 -2.89 -4.63
N ILE A 24 -1.55 -3.90 -3.93
CA ILE A 24 -0.93 -3.73 -2.62
C ILE A 24 0.56 -4.00 -2.80
N THR A 25 1.39 -3.02 -2.51
CA THR A 25 2.85 -3.18 -2.51
C THR A 25 3.35 -3.06 -1.08
N GLU A 26 4.07 -4.06 -0.60
CA GLU A 26 4.78 -4.08 0.67
C GLU A 26 6.28 -3.85 0.39
N LEU A 27 6.83 -2.80 0.99
CA LEU A 27 8.24 -2.42 0.89
C LEU A 27 8.86 -2.53 2.29
N LEU A 28 9.69 -3.55 2.50
CA LEU A 28 10.31 -3.83 3.79
C LEU A 28 11.76 -3.37 3.77
N ASP A 29 12.19 -2.70 4.83
CA ASP A 29 13.60 -2.37 5.00
C ASP A 29 14.43 -3.63 5.32
N ASP A 30 15.56 -3.81 4.63
CA ASP A 30 16.39 -5.01 4.78
C ASP A 30 17.06 -5.12 6.17
N SER A 31 17.21 -3.99 6.87
CA SER A 31 18.02 -3.87 8.09
C SER A 31 17.20 -3.67 9.37
N SER A 32 15.91 -3.41 9.22
CA SER A 32 15.00 -3.05 10.31
C SER A 32 13.59 -3.59 10.04
N ARG A 33 12.68 -3.40 10.99
CA ARG A 33 11.26 -3.71 10.75
C ARG A 33 10.52 -2.55 10.09
N TYR A 34 11.19 -1.51 9.61
CA TYR A 34 10.51 -0.42 8.91
C TYR A 34 9.80 -0.97 7.68
N ALA A 35 8.56 -0.53 7.46
CA ALA A 35 7.79 -0.95 6.31
C ALA A 35 7.01 0.23 5.73
N ARG A 36 6.96 0.29 4.40
CA ARG A 36 6.07 1.16 3.63
C ARG A 36 5.12 0.28 2.84
N TYR A 37 3.84 0.55 2.96
CA TYR A 37 2.80 -0.06 2.17
C TYR A 37 2.18 0.97 1.25
N GLU A 38 1.88 0.54 0.04
CA GLU A 38 1.16 1.33 -0.95
C GLU A 38 -0.07 0.53 -1.38
N VAL A 39 -1.25 1.16 -1.32
CA VAL A 39 -2.48 0.60 -1.90
C VAL A 39 -2.91 1.51 -3.03
N ILE A 40 -2.92 0.99 -4.25
CA ILE A 40 -3.29 1.75 -5.44
C ILE A 40 -4.58 1.15 -5.98
N SER A 41 -5.69 1.89 -5.96
CA SER A 41 -6.77 1.55 -6.88
C SER A 41 -6.41 2.05 -8.27
N TYR A 42 -6.79 1.29 -9.30
CA TYR A 42 -6.57 1.70 -10.67
C TYR A 42 -7.81 1.44 -11.53
N GLY A 43 -7.99 2.29 -12.54
CA GLY A 43 -9.11 2.24 -13.48
C GLY A 43 -8.78 2.97 -14.77
N ASN A 44 -9.72 3.02 -15.72
CA ASN A 44 -9.51 3.62 -17.04
C ASN A 44 -8.25 3.09 -17.75
N VAL A 45 -8.00 1.78 -17.62
CA VAL A 45 -6.79 1.13 -18.11
C VAL A 45 -6.75 1.18 -19.64
N LYS A 46 -5.72 1.83 -20.18
CA LYS A 46 -5.40 1.81 -21.61
C LYS A 46 -4.49 0.64 -21.95
N ASP A 47 -3.44 0.46 -21.15
CA ASP A 47 -2.48 -0.62 -21.32
C ASP A 47 -1.77 -0.96 -20.01
N ILE A 48 -1.23 -2.18 -19.94
CA ILE A 48 -0.37 -2.67 -18.85
C ILE A 48 0.77 -3.45 -19.49
N TYR A 49 2.01 -3.01 -19.28
CA TYR A 49 3.16 -3.67 -19.88
C TYR A 49 4.41 -3.60 -19.01
N LEU A 50 5.28 -4.59 -19.16
CA LEU A 50 6.56 -4.66 -18.48
C LEU A 50 7.55 -3.66 -19.09
N ILE A 51 8.31 -3.00 -18.23
CA ILE A 51 9.46 -2.14 -18.54
C ILE A 51 10.65 -2.58 -17.67
N ASP A 52 11.85 -2.07 -17.95
CA ASP A 52 13.06 -2.45 -17.21
C ASP A 52 12.94 -2.27 -15.68
N GLU A 53 12.21 -1.25 -15.25
CA GLU A 53 12.05 -0.89 -13.84
C GLU A 53 10.86 -1.58 -13.14
N GLY A 54 9.97 -2.26 -13.87
CA GLY A 54 8.75 -2.84 -13.29
C GLY A 54 7.59 -2.99 -14.29
N ILE A 55 6.35 -2.98 -13.79
CA ILE A 55 5.14 -3.00 -14.62
C ILE A 55 4.56 -1.60 -14.68
N LEU A 56 4.46 -1.05 -15.89
CA LEU A 56 3.79 0.21 -16.15
C LEU A 56 2.29 -0.02 -16.35
N PHE A 57 1.49 0.72 -15.60
CA PHE A 57 0.06 0.86 -15.80
C PHE A 57 -0.20 2.19 -16.49
N GLN A 58 -0.71 2.15 -17.72
CA GLN A 58 -1.26 3.33 -18.37
C GLN A 58 -2.74 3.46 -17.96
N ALA A 59 -2.94 3.93 -16.73
CA ALA A 59 -4.22 3.97 -16.04
C ALA A 59 -4.26 5.16 -15.06
N ASP A 60 -5.47 5.53 -14.66
CA ASP A 60 -5.64 6.43 -13.52
C ASP A 60 -5.50 5.64 -12.22
N GLY A 61 -4.92 6.26 -11.19
CA GLY A 61 -4.58 5.63 -9.93
C GLY A 61 -4.87 6.50 -8.70
N ARG A 62 -5.25 5.89 -7.57
CA ARG A 62 -5.32 6.56 -6.25
C ARG A 62 -4.50 5.74 -5.26
N LYS A 63 -3.42 6.34 -4.78
CA LYS A 63 -2.41 5.68 -3.94
C LYS A 63 -2.53 6.12 -2.49
N LEU A 64 -2.88 5.18 -1.62
CA LEU A 64 -2.80 5.33 -0.17
C LEU A 64 -1.46 4.82 0.34
N PHE A 65 -0.87 5.54 1.29
CA PHE A 65 0.38 5.17 1.95
C PHE A 65 0.12 4.79 3.40
N VAL A 66 0.75 3.69 3.85
CA VAL A 66 0.80 3.29 5.26
C VAL A 66 2.26 3.01 5.61
N LEU A 67 2.73 3.54 6.74
CA LEU A 67 4.07 3.33 7.24
C LEU A 67 4.03 2.61 8.58
N PHE A 68 4.99 1.72 8.79
CA PHE A 68 5.35 1.22 10.11
C PHE A 68 6.77 1.68 10.46
N GLU A 69 6.88 2.36 11.59
CA GLU A 69 8.14 2.87 12.14
C GLU A 69 8.45 2.13 13.45
N PRO A 70 9.50 1.29 13.48
CA PRO A 70 9.93 0.63 14.71
C PRO A 70 10.60 1.65 15.65
N LEU A 71 10.62 1.33 16.96
CA LEU A 71 11.15 2.22 17.99
C LEU A 71 12.61 2.66 17.75
N ASN A 72 13.41 1.79 17.12
CA ASN A 72 14.83 2.01 16.82
C ASN A 72 15.08 2.71 15.47
N TYR A 73 14.04 3.18 14.77
CA TYR A 73 14.23 3.92 13.52
C TYR A 73 15.01 5.22 13.78
N SER A 74 16.13 5.38 13.07
CA SER A 74 17.11 6.45 13.31
C SER A 74 16.59 7.83 12.90
N ALA A 75 15.82 7.91 11.80
CA ALA A 75 15.28 9.16 11.26
C ALA A 75 13.87 9.51 11.78
N LYS A 76 13.47 9.02 12.96
CA LYS A 76 12.16 9.33 13.60
C LYS A 76 11.92 10.83 13.88
N HIS A 77 12.98 11.63 13.88
CA HIS A 77 12.96 13.08 14.04
C HIS A 77 12.78 13.82 12.70
N VAL A 78 12.90 13.11 11.58
CA VAL A 78 12.74 13.64 10.23
C VAL A 78 11.31 13.38 9.76
N GLU A 79 10.66 14.45 9.30
CA GLU A 79 9.33 14.40 8.69
C GLU A 79 9.29 13.40 7.53
N PRO A 80 8.21 12.60 7.37
CA PRO A 80 8.16 11.56 6.34
C PRO A 80 8.40 12.08 4.91
N ALA A 81 7.98 13.30 4.60
CA ALA A 81 8.23 13.97 3.32
C ALA A 81 9.71 14.28 3.02
N PHE A 82 10.57 14.34 4.04
CA PHE A 82 11.98 14.73 3.92
C PHE A 82 12.95 13.60 4.28
N ARG A 83 12.46 12.38 4.42
CA ARG A 83 13.31 11.19 4.60
C ARG A 83 14.07 10.86 3.32
N ASP A 84 15.01 9.93 3.44
CA ASP A 84 15.68 9.34 2.28
C ASP A 84 14.70 8.60 1.36
N GLU A 85 15.14 8.24 0.16
CA GLU A 85 14.29 7.74 -0.91
C GLU A 85 13.51 6.47 -0.56
N SER A 86 14.10 5.54 0.20
CA SER A 86 13.42 4.29 0.57
C SER A 86 12.38 4.49 1.66
N HIS A 87 12.50 5.54 2.47
CA HIS A 87 11.60 5.81 3.60
C HIS A 87 10.59 6.93 3.36
N ARG A 88 10.82 7.78 2.34
CA ARG A 88 10.02 8.97 2.05
C ARG A 88 8.62 8.62 1.54
N ILE A 89 7.64 9.42 1.96
CA ILE A 89 6.26 9.44 1.42
C ILE A 89 5.84 10.89 1.17
N PRO A 90 4.85 11.18 0.31
CA PRO A 90 4.46 12.55 -0.03
C PRO A 90 3.59 13.21 1.05
N TYR A 91 3.82 12.91 2.33
CA TYR A 91 3.03 13.41 3.46
C TYR A 91 3.92 13.88 4.60
N ARG A 92 3.49 14.95 5.26
CA ARG A 92 3.99 15.38 6.57
C ARG A 92 3.25 14.65 7.69
N LEU A 93 3.84 14.63 8.88
CA LEU A 93 3.27 13.94 10.03
C LEU A 93 1.85 14.42 10.39
N ASN A 94 1.54 15.70 10.19
CA ASN A 94 0.20 16.26 10.47
C ASN A 94 -0.88 15.83 9.44
N GLU A 95 -0.48 15.24 8.31
CA GLU A 95 -1.36 14.69 7.27
C GLU A 95 -1.59 13.17 7.47
N LEU A 96 -0.98 12.59 8.51
CA LEU A 96 -1.07 11.18 8.85
C LEU A 96 -1.84 10.99 10.16
N ASP A 97 -2.62 9.92 10.23
CA ASP A 97 -3.10 9.38 11.50
C ASP A 97 -2.07 8.45 12.08
N VAL A 98 -1.67 8.71 13.34
CA VAL A 98 -0.61 7.99 14.02
C VAL A 98 -1.22 7.10 15.10
N PHE A 99 -1.12 5.80 14.90
CA PHE A 99 -1.45 4.79 15.89
C PHE A 99 -0.16 4.30 16.57
N ASN A 100 -0.12 4.38 17.90
CA ASN A 100 1.00 3.88 18.69
C ASN A 100 0.68 2.48 19.21
N THR A 101 1.53 1.50 18.90
CA THR A 101 1.41 0.15 19.45
C THR A 101 1.77 0.15 20.94
N LYS A 102 1.44 -0.93 21.65
CA LYS A 102 1.87 -1.10 23.06
C LYS A 102 3.40 -1.08 23.23
N ARG A 103 4.16 -1.34 22.17
CA ARG A 103 5.64 -1.31 22.15
C ARG A 103 6.19 0.06 21.73
N GLN A 104 5.34 1.09 21.67
CA GLN A 104 5.70 2.45 21.24
C GLN A 104 6.25 2.52 19.80
N GLU A 105 5.84 1.58 18.95
CA GLU A 105 6.06 1.64 17.51
C GLU A 105 4.92 2.45 16.89
N LYS A 106 5.15 3.06 15.73
CA LYS A 106 4.14 3.89 15.07
C LYS A 106 3.65 3.23 13.80
N LEU A 107 2.33 3.14 13.66
CA LEU A 107 1.67 2.98 12.38
C LEU A 107 1.17 4.36 11.95
N MET A 108 1.62 4.83 10.80
CA MET A 108 1.25 6.12 10.25
C MET A 108 0.47 5.90 8.96
N ILE A 109 -0.77 6.39 8.92
CA ILE A 109 -1.73 6.10 7.85
C ILE A 109 -2.09 7.42 7.19
N ALA A 110 -1.91 7.55 5.87
CA ALA A 110 -2.27 8.78 5.18
C ALA A 110 -3.78 9.00 5.20
N ARG A 111 -4.20 10.24 5.50
CA ARG A 111 -5.63 10.60 5.60
C ARG A 111 -6.32 10.69 4.24
N GLU A 112 -5.55 11.08 3.23
CA GLU A 112 -5.99 11.20 1.84
C GLU A 112 -5.09 10.32 0.96
N PRO A 113 -5.60 9.76 -0.14
CA PRO A 113 -4.77 9.14 -1.16
C PRO A 113 -4.21 10.19 -2.13
N VAL A 114 -3.07 9.88 -2.77
CA VAL A 114 -2.52 10.65 -3.88
C VAL A 114 -3.15 10.20 -5.18
N GLU A 115 -3.73 11.12 -5.94
CA GLU A 115 -4.21 10.82 -7.29
C GLU A 115 -3.04 10.85 -8.29
N THR A 116 -2.98 9.83 -9.13
CA THR A 116 -2.06 9.74 -10.25
C THR A 116 -2.87 9.63 -11.52
N TYR A 117 -2.64 10.55 -12.43
CA TYR A 117 -3.33 10.58 -13.72
C TYR A 117 -2.43 9.95 -14.78
N SER A 118 -3.04 9.30 -15.77
CA SER A 118 -2.42 8.80 -17.01
C SER A 118 -1.47 7.60 -16.90
N SER A 119 -0.60 7.50 -15.89
CA SER A 119 0.24 6.32 -15.69
C SER A 119 0.92 6.25 -14.32
N PHE A 120 1.18 5.03 -13.85
CA PHE A 120 2.07 4.75 -12.71
C PHE A 120 2.84 3.45 -12.92
N THR A 121 3.99 3.31 -12.26
CA THR A 121 4.82 2.10 -12.31
C THR A 121 4.79 1.38 -10.96
N ILE A 122 4.62 0.06 -10.99
CA ILE A 122 4.96 -0.79 -9.85
C ILE A 122 6.36 -1.33 -10.07
N ALA A 123 7.28 -0.98 -9.19
CA ALA A 123 8.68 -1.35 -9.31
C ALA A 123 8.87 -2.88 -9.23
N ASN A 124 9.94 -3.37 -9.83
CA ASN A 124 10.38 -4.76 -9.68
C ASN A 124 10.53 -5.15 -8.19
N GLU A 125 10.24 -6.41 -7.89
CA GLU A 125 10.48 -6.97 -6.58
C GLU A 125 11.99 -7.07 -6.33
N THR A 126 12.48 -6.27 -5.40
CA THR A 126 13.89 -6.26 -4.96
C THR A 126 13.94 -6.43 -3.45
N GLY A 127 14.90 -7.21 -2.95
CA GLY A 127 15.01 -7.48 -1.52
C GLY A 127 13.78 -8.25 -1.02
N PHE A 128 13.10 -7.70 -0.01
CA PHE A 128 11.88 -8.28 0.56
C PHE A 128 10.57 -7.62 0.05
N ASN A 129 10.67 -6.77 -0.97
CA ASN A 129 9.51 -6.08 -1.52
C ASN A 129 8.60 -7.07 -2.27
N THR A 130 7.29 -6.99 -2.04
CA THR A 130 6.29 -7.83 -2.73
C THR A 130 5.13 -6.99 -3.21
N SER A 131 4.55 -7.36 -4.36
CA SER A 131 3.36 -6.69 -4.90
C SER A 131 2.27 -7.67 -5.25
N TYR A 132 1.04 -7.34 -4.87
CA TYR A 132 -0.14 -8.17 -5.08
C TYR A 132 -1.22 -7.40 -5.85
N VAL A 133 -1.87 -8.07 -6.79
CA VAL A 133 -3.11 -7.59 -7.41
C VAL A 133 -4.32 -8.17 -6.66
N VAL A 134 -5.26 -7.29 -6.29
CA VAL A 134 -6.54 -7.64 -5.69
C VAL A 134 -7.66 -7.30 -6.67
N TYR A 135 -8.47 -8.30 -6.98
CA TYR A 135 -9.54 -8.17 -7.96
C TYR A 135 -10.71 -7.39 -7.36
N LYS A 136 -11.42 -6.65 -8.21
CA LYS A 136 -12.56 -5.83 -7.79
C LYS A 136 -13.79 -6.71 -7.55
N GLU A 137 -14.19 -6.81 -6.28
CA GLU A 137 -15.36 -7.53 -5.81
C GLU A 137 -15.97 -6.80 -4.61
N GLU A 138 -17.18 -7.18 -4.19
CA GLU A 138 -17.82 -6.62 -2.98
C GLU A 138 -16.96 -6.81 -1.72
N SER A 139 -16.15 -7.87 -1.69
CA SER A 139 -15.30 -8.20 -0.55
C SER A 139 -13.88 -7.63 -0.60
N THR A 140 -13.56 -6.77 -1.57
CA THR A 140 -12.21 -6.21 -1.75
C THR A 140 -11.70 -5.44 -0.54
N ALA A 141 -12.52 -4.58 0.06
CA ALA A 141 -12.15 -3.84 1.28
C ALA A 141 -11.69 -4.79 2.39
N ARG A 142 -12.45 -5.86 2.61
CA ARG A 142 -12.15 -6.88 3.61
C ARG A 142 -10.89 -7.67 3.27
N THR A 143 -10.64 -7.96 1.99
CA THR A 143 -9.40 -8.63 1.55
C THR A 143 -8.19 -7.74 1.81
N ILE A 144 -8.24 -6.46 1.47
CA ILE A 144 -7.14 -5.50 1.71
C ILE A 144 -6.87 -5.34 3.20
N LEU A 145 -7.92 -5.13 4.02
CA LEU A 145 -7.76 -5.04 5.48
C LEU A 145 -7.25 -6.36 6.08
N GLY A 146 -7.70 -7.50 5.56
CA GLY A 146 -7.21 -8.82 5.95
C GLY A 146 -5.72 -9.00 5.65
N PHE A 147 -5.26 -8.50 4.50
CA PHE A 147 -3.83 -8.45 4.16
C PHE A 147 -3.05 -7.64 5.20
N PHE A 148 -3.50 -6.42 5.52
CA PHE A 148 -2.86 -5.59 6.54
C PHE A 148 -2.83 -6.24 7.93
N GLU A 149 -3.94 -6.84 8.40
CA GLU A 149 -3.96 -7.54 9.68
C GLU A 149 -2.91 -8.67 9.71
N GLN A 150 -2.82 -9.45 8.62
CA GLN A 150 -1.84 -10.53 8.51
C GLN A 150 -0.40 -10.01 8.46
N SER A 151 -0.12 -9.01 7.64
CA SER A 151 1.22 -8.45 7.52
C SER A 151 1.67 -7.79 8.84
N PHE A 152 0.84 -6.97 9.47
CA PHE A 152 1.15 -6.36 10.76
C PHE A 152 1.44 -7.40 11.85
N TRP A 153 0.62 -8.46 11.92
CA TRP A 153 0.80 -9.50 12.93
C TRP A 153 1.99 -10.43 12.64
N LYS A 154 2.08 -10.97 11.42
CA LYS A 154 3.04 -12.03 11.08
C LYS A 154 4.36 -11.48 10.55
N THR A 155 4.32 -10.46 9.70
CA THR A 155 5.51 -9.86 9.09
C THR A 155 6.17 -8.88 10.06
N LEU A 156 5.39 -7.92 10.61
CA LEU A 156 5.93 -6.88 11.48
C LEU A 156 5.97 -7.26 12.97
N ASN A 157 5.39 -8.41 13.34
CA ASN A 157 5.35 -8.91 14.71
C ASN A 157 4.66 -7.95 15.70
N ILE A 158 3.60 -7.28 15.25
CA ILE A 158 2.71 -6.44 16.07
C ILE A 158 1.69 -7.35 16.77
N SER A 159 1.18 -6.94 17.94
CA SER A 159 0.14 -7.70 18.63
C SER A 159 -1.13 -7.78 17.76
N ARG A 160 -1.84 -8.91 17.78
CA ARG A 160 -3.06 -9.08 16.97
C ARG A 160 -4.14 -8.04 17.30
N THR A 161 -4.21 -7.59 18.55
CA THR A 161 -5.12 -6.51 18.96
C THR A 161 -4.74 -5.18 18.31
N ASP A 162 -3.46 -4.82 18.37
CA ASP A 162 -2.97 -3.56 17.78
C ASP A 162 -3.11 -3.59 16.25
N ALA A 163 -2.84 -4.74 15.61
CA ALA A 163 -3.04 -4.92 14.17
C ALA A 163 -4.49 -4.68 13.74
N LYS A 164 -5.47 -5.18 14.51
CA LYS A 164 -6.90 -4.94 14.25
C LYS A 164 -7.29 -3.48 14.43
N ASN A 165 -6.86 -2.86 15.54
CA ASN A 165 -7.14 -1.45 15.81
C ASN A 165 -6.55 -0.53 14.72
N ALA A 166 -5.37 -0.86 14.20
CA ALA A 166 -4.79 -0.12 13.08
C ALA A 166 -5.61 -0.31 11.79
N CYS A 167 -6.13 -1.50 11.53
CA CYS A 167 -7.00 -1.74 10.37
C CYS A 167 -8.32 -0.94 10.45
N GLU A 168 -8.85 -0.70 11.64
CA GLU A 168 -10.02 0.18 11.82
C GLU A 168 -9.72 1.63 11.38
N ILE A 169 -8.49 2.10 11.60
CA ILE A 169 -8.04 3.43 11.15
C ILE A 169 -7.81 3.44 9.63
N ILE A 170 -7.27 2.35 9.06
CA ILE A 170 -7.04 2.22 7.61
C ILE A 170 -8.36 2.18 6.82
N ALA A 171 -9.46 1.70 7.42
CA ALA A 171 -10.74 1.56 6.74
C ALA A 171 -11.24 2.90 6.15
N SER A 172 -11.15 4.00 6.89
CA SER A 172 -11.62 5.32 6.43
C SER A 172 -10.88 5.85 5.17
N PRO A 173 -9.54 5.92 5.13
CA PRO A 173 -8.84 6.34 3.92
C PRO A 173 -8.92 5.29 2.81
N LEU A 174 -9.07 4.01 3.13
CA LEU A 174 -9.27 2.95 2.13
C LEU A 174 -10.59 3.15 1.35
N GLU A 175 -11.67 3.57 2.01
CA GLU A 175 -12.92 3.90 1.32
C GLU A 175 -12.71 4.95 0.22
N LYS A 176 -11.89 5.98 0.48
CA LYS A 176 -11.56 7.03 -0.51
C LYS A 176 -10.79 6.49 -1.71
N VAL A 177 -9.90 5.52 -1.48
CA VAL A 177 -9.19 4.80 -2.55
C VAL A 177 -10.18 3.99 -3.40
N MET A 178 -11.21 3.41 -2.80
CA MET A 178 -12.20 2.56 -3.48
C MET A 178 -13.23 3.33 -4.29
N ILE A 179 -13.37 4.65 -4.12
CA ILE A 179 -14.29 5.46 -4.92
C ILE A 179 -13.84 5.38 -6.39
N PRO A 180 -14.74 4.97 -7.31
CA PRO A 180 -14.39 4.76 -8.71
C PRO A 180 -13.91 6.06 -9.37
N PHE A 181 -12.96 5.94 -10.29
CA PHE A 181 -12.62 6.98 -11.25
C PHE A 181 -13.86 7.23 -12.12
N GLY A 182 -14.48 8.42 -12.00
CA GLY A 182 -15.55 8.86 -12.92
C GLY A 182 -16.97 8.98 -12.36
N ILE A 183 -17.16 9.36 -11.10
CA ILE A 183 -18.44 9.94 -10.65
C ILE A 183 -18.14 11.32 -10.06
N GLU A 184 -18.42 12.37 -10.86
CA GLU A 184 -18.77 13.71 -10.36
C GLU A 184 -20.19 13.69 -9.79
#